data_AF-A0A382LBP2-F1
#
_entry.id   AF-A0A382LBP2-F1
#
_cell.length_a   1.000
_cell.length_b   1.000
_cell.length_c   1.000
_cell.angle_alpha   90.00
_cell.angle_beta   90.00
_cell.angle_gamma   90.00
#
_symmetry.space_group_name_H-M   'P 1'
#
loop_
_entity.id
_entity.type
_entity.pdbx_description
1 polymer ?
#
loop_
_entity_poly.entity_id
_entity_poly.type
_entity_poly.pdbx_seq_one_letter_code
_entity_poly.pdbx_strand_id
1 'polypeptide(L)' 'VNSLANQPWLTAPSSKKVLFALAGNGATPRFVGGCVRDGLLGNPSKDLDIAIDQMPDDNMRLLQA' A
#
# COMPACT_ATOMS: atom_id res chain seq x y z
N VAL A 1 11.55 -18.42 4.16
CA VAL A 1 11.13 -17.16 3.46
C VAL A 1 10.25 -16.38 4.41
N ASN A 2 10.57 -15.10 4.68
CA ASN A 2 9.70 -14.28 5.52
C ASN A 2 8.39 -14.02 4.79
N SER A 3 7.27 -14.11 5.51
CA SER A 3 5.94 -13.88 4.94
C SER A 3 5.62 -12.39 4.96
N LEU A 4 5.14 -11.87 3.83
CA LEU A 4 4.59 -10.52 3.76
C LEU A 4 3.28 -10.39 4.55
N ALA A 5 2.52 -11.48 4.71
CA ALA A 5 1.19 -11.46 5.32
C ALA A 5 1.17 -10.87 6.74
N ASN A 6 2.30 -10.97 7.46
CA ASN A 6 2.41 -10.53 8.85
C ASN A 6 3.14 -9.18 9.00
N GLN A 7 3.44 -8.49 7.91
CA GLN A 7 4.15 -7.21 8.00
C GLN A 7 3.26 -6.16 8.68
N PRO A 8 3.78 -5.39 9.66
CA PRO A 8 2.97 -4.40 10.39
C PRO A 8 2.30 -3.39 9.45
N TRP A 9 3.02 -2.94 8.41
CA TRP A 9 2.49 -2.01 7.42
C TRP A 9 1.44 -2.61 6.50
N LEU A 10 1.38 -3.93 6.33
CA LEU A 10 0.34 -4.59 5.53
C LEU A 10 -0.95 -4.77 6.33
N THR A 11 -0.83 -4.94 7.66
CA THR A 11 -1.96 -5.24 8.54
C THR A 11 -2.51 -4.03 9.30
N ALA A 12 -1.73 -2.95 9.43
CA ALA A 12 -2.10 -1.74 10.16
C ALA A 12 -3.40 -1.10 9.63
N PRO A 13 -4.29 -0.62 10.53
CA PRO A 13 -5.54 0.03 10.12
C PRO A 13 -5.33 1.29 9.26
N SER A 14 -4.30 2.08 9.54
CA SER A 14 -4.01 3.34 8.84
C SER A 14 -3.64 3.11 7.38
N SER A 15 -2.73 2.18 7.10
CA SER A 15 -2.28 1.87 5.75
C SER A 15 -3.35 1.14 4.94
N LYS A 16 -4.14 0.26 5.58
CA LYS A 16 -5.33 -0.35 4.97
C LYS A 16 -6.39 0.68 4.57
N LYS A 17 -6.60 1.72 5.38
CA LYS A 17 -7.54 2.79 5.07
C LYS A 17 -7.16 3.50 3.76
N VAL A 18 -5.87 3.77 3.56
CA VAL A 18 -5.36 4.38 2.32
C VAL A 18 -5.56 3.45 1.13
N LEU A 19 -5.20 2.17 1.24
CA LEU A 19 -5.43 1.18 0.17
C LEU A 19 -6.92 1.06 -0.18
N PHE A 20 -7.80 1.06 0.82
CA PHE A 20 -9.24 0.94 0.60
C PHE A 20 -9.82 2.17 -0.11
N ALA A 21 -9.43 3.38 0.29
CA ALA A 21 -9.84 4.60 -0.39
C ALA A 21 -9.38 4.60 -1.85
N LEU A 22 -8.12 4.24 -2.08
CA LEU A 22 -7.54 4.13 -3.42
C LEU A 22 -8.15 3.01 -4.28
N ALA A 23 -8.68 1.94 -3.69
CA ALA A 23 -9.31 0.84 -4.42
C ALA A 23 -10.71 1.17 -4.97
N GLY A 24 -11.19 2.40 -4.78
CA GLY A 24 -12.44 2.86 -5.38
C GLY A 24 -12.44 2.74 -6.90
N ASN A 25 -13.63 2.65 -7.50
CA ASN A 25 -13.84 2.47 -8.94
C ASN A 25 -13.12 1.26 -9.57
N GLY A 26 -12.76 0.25 -8.77
CA GLY A 26 -12.13 -0.98 -9.26
C GLY A 26 -10.63 -0.89 -9.47
N ALA A 27 -9.98 0.16 -8.96
CA ALA A 27 -8.53 0.32 -9.00
C ALA A 27 -7.80 -0.75 -8.16
N THR A 28 -6.54 -1.01 -8.51
CA THR A 28 -5.71 -2.05 -7.88
C THR A 28 -4.46 -1.52 -7.17
N PRO A 29 -4.60 -0.74 -6.08
CA PRO A 29 -3.46 -0.21 -5.36
C PRO A 29 -2.66 -1.33 -4.66
N ARG A 30 -1.32 -1.24 -4.73
CA ARG A 30 -0.40 -2.23 -4.17
C ARG A 30 0.77 -1.55 -3.48
N PHE A 31 1.21 -2.09 -2.35
CA PHE A 31 2.51 -1.75 -1.79
C PHE A 31 3.62 -2.21 -2.73
N VAL A 32 4.63 -1.37 -2.91
CA VAL A 32 5.75 -1.62 -3.82
C VAL A 32 7.07 -1.19 -3.18
N GLY A 33 8.17 -1.45 -3.88
CA GLY A 33 9.47 -0.84 -3.54
C GLY A 33 10.07 -1.37 -2.23
N GLY A 34 10.62 -0.44 -1.45
CA GLY A 34 11.44 -0.75 -0.28
C GLY A 34 10.73 -1.58 0.77
N CYS A 35 9.46 -1.27 1.08
CA CYS A 35 8.72 -1.98 2.11
C CYS A 35 8.48 -3.46 1.78
N VAL A 36 8.25 -3.78 0.51
CA VAL A 36 8.09 -5.16 0.04
C VAL A 36 9.43 -5.91 0.13
N ARG A 37 10.51 -5.31 -0.37
CA ARG A 37 11.86 -5.90 -0.29
C ARG A 37 12.26 -6.15 1.17
N ASP A 38 12.15 -5.12 2.01
CA ASP A 38 12.57 -5.20 3.41
C ASP A 38 11.72 -6.22 4.18
N GLY A 39 10.41 -6.26 3.94
CA GLY A 39 9.51 -7.26 4.52
C GLY A 39 9.86 -8.71 4.11
N LEU A 40 10.22 -8.95 2.85
CA LEU A 40 10.69 -10.26 2.38
C LEU A 40 12.03 -10.65 3.01
N LEU A 41 12.90 -9.67 3.28
CA LEU A 41 14.18 -9.87 3.96
C LEU A 41 14.05 -9.93 5.50
N GLY A 42 12.88 -9.60 6.06
CA GLY A 42 12.65 -9.54 7.51
C GLY A 42 13.22 -8.30 8.19
N ASN A 43 13.52 -7.26 7.41
CA ASN A 43 14.01 -5.97 7.90
C ASN A 43 12.85 -5.02 8.18
N PRO A 44 12.97 -4.11 9.15
CA PRO A 44 12.01 -3.03 9.32
C PRO A 44 12.07 -2.08 8.13
N SER A 45 10.91 -1.58 7.69
CA SER A 45 10.84 -0.57 6.63
C SER A 45 10.31 0.74 7.17
N LYS A 46 10.87 1.85 6.66
CA LYS A 46 10.61 3.21 7.17
C LYS A 46 9.55 3.96 6.38
N ASP A 47 9.49 3.70 5.08
CA ASP A 47 8.63 4.39 4.13
C ASP A 47 7.74 3.37 3.40
N LEU A 48 6.51 3.78 3.05
CA LEU A 48 5.53 2.94 2.36
C LEU A 48 5.17 3.58 1.02
N ASP A 49 5.56 2.92 -0.07
CA ASP A 49 5.20 3.33 -1.42
C ASP A 49 4.00 2.53 -1.92
N ILE A 50 3.07 3.20 -2.60
CA ILE A 50 1.89 2.59 -3.22
C ILE A 50 1.92 2.89 -4.72
N ALA A 51 1.82 1.85 -5.54
CA ALA A 51 1.53 1.98 -6.96
C ALA A 51 0.03 1.70 -7.20
N ILE A 52 -0.56 2.41 -8.16
CA ILE A 52 -1.98 2.28 -8.54
C ILE A 52 -2.13 2.44 -10.06
N ASP A 53 -3.14 1.79 -10.63
CA ASP A 53 -3.48 1.76 -12.05
C ASP A 53 -4.47 2.87 -12.47
N GLN A 54 -4.47 4.00 -11.76
CA GLN A 54 -5.31 5.17 -12.00
C GLN A 54 -4.47 6.44 -12.19
N MET A 55 -5.05 7.43 -12.88
CA MET A 55 -4.39 8.72 -13.10
C MET A 55 -4.29 9.54 -11.81
N PRO A 56 -3.32 10.46 -11.69
CA PRO A 56 -3.14 11.27 -10.48
C PRO A 56 -4.40 12.01 -10.02
N ASP A 57 -5.18 12.58 -10.94
CA ASP A 57 -6.41 13.31 -10.60
C ASP A 57 -7.49 12.39 -10.01
N ASP A 58 -7.58 11.16 -10.48
CA ASP A 58 -8.51 10.16 -9.94
C ASP A 58 -8.06 9.72 -8.53
N ASN A 59 -6.76 9.55 -8.31
CA ASN A 59 -6.20 9.23 -6.99
C ASN A 59 -6.55 10.33 -5.98
N MET A 60 -6.36 11.59 -6.35
CA MET A 60 -6.68 12.72 -5.48
C MET A 60 -8.18 12.78 -5.13
N ARG A 61 -9.06 12.51 -6.11
CA ARG A 61 -10.51 12.45 -5.88
C ARG A 61 -10.89 11.31 -4.92
N LEU A 62 -10.33 10.12 -5.12
CA LEU A 62 -10.59 8.94 -4.28
C LEU A 62 -10.12 9.15 -2.84
N LEU A 63 -9.02 9.86 -2.62
CA LEU A 63 -8.48 10.14 -1.28
C LEU A 63 -9.25 11.22 -0.50
N GLN A 64 -10.06 12.03 -1.18
CA GLN A 64 -10.83 13.13 -0.57
C GLN A 64 -12.28 12.74 -0.21
N ALA A 65 -12.77 11.60 -0.71
CA ALA A 65 -14.11 11.07 -0.45
C ALA A 65 -14.23 10.47 0.95
#